data_AF-A0A7C6LFH4-F1
#
_entry.id   AF-A0A7C6LFH4-F1
#
_cell.length_a   1.000
_cell.length_b   1.000
_cell.length_c   1.000
_cell.angle_alpha   90.00
_cell.angle_beta   90.00
_cell.angle_gamma   90.00
#
_symmetry.space_group_name_H-M   'P 1'
#
loop_
_entity.id
_entity.type
_entity.pdbx_description
1 polymer ?
#
loop_
_entity_poly.entity_id
_entity_poly.type
_entity_poly.pdbx_seq_one_letter_code
_entity_poly.pdbx_strand_id
1 'polypeptide(L)'
;MYFNTNTDEQIPRINARPIAPRPAIAPITGGDPQTTMVVAANGRPGCFGGWELLYPPGKPGMWYAFQVKVRWRQLEHGFCSLGAEAHWLYSDPEKFEWSPISNVIDIADSGATEDGWLLCRAQFPASPGADLLSIRLIIKWSATGIIEWKEPRLTRVAPPSPRPLRLGVATWQPPVPTTMEQNRDGFLQVAKEAAACGINLLCLPEVIFTYRLPAHHPSSLPERGISIPGPFIEPFCRLAADTGMAIGFSANETDGDLVYNTGVLIDEEGRIALKYRKVHLAYPEGWRGITPGSEFPVATIKTAGARVGLNICKDSSTFESARALGRLGADIILLPIMGDNRSTITGKNFDMEIWKLIQRAKALENQVYLVIARNAGRGSGIFAPDSTVLALDEGQSPIIYADIDLSRRLCTNTGAPYKDVCWYDRREPLYTMLTGSRLPLSPWERPTAPQN
;
A
#
# COMPACT_ATOMS: atom_id res chain seq x y z
N MET A 1 1.51 0.40 16.80
CA MET A 1 0.64 0.30 18.00
C MET A 1 0.44 1.70 18.56
N TYR A 2 -0.70 2.35 18.32
CA TYR A 2 -1.00 3.69 18.83
C TYR A 2 -2.45 3.74 19.33
N PHE A 3 -2.71 3.17 20.51
CA PHE A 3 -4.02 3.30 21.16
C PHE A 3 -3.81 3.57 22.64
N ASN A 4 -4.31 4.72 23.10
CA ASN A 4 -4.30 5.14 24.49
C ASN A 4 -5.44 4.41 25.23
N THR A 5 -5.11 3.55 26.19
CA THR A 5 -6.05 2.57 26.80
C THR A 5 -6.80 3.08 28.03
N ASN A 6 -6.72 4.37 28.36
CA ASN A 6 -7.08 4.85 29.71
C ASN A 6 -8.54 5.35 29.90
N THR A 7 -9.46 5.19 28.94
CA THR A 7 -10.87 5.61 29.12
C THR A 7 -11.89 4.78 28.31
N ASP A 8 -11.63 3.51 28.04
CA ASP A 8 -12.47 2.71 27.11
C ASP A 8 -13.75 2.20 27.81
N GLU A 9 -14.85 2.96 27.70
CA GLU A 9 -16.18 2.51 28.12
C GLU A 9 -16.68 1.42 27.16
N GLN A 10 -16.84 0.18 27.65
CA GLN A 10 -17.41 -0.92 26.88
C GLN A 10 -18.90 -0.69 26.64
N ILE A 11 -19.32 -0.77 25.39
CA ILE A 11 -20.71 -0.58 25.00
C ILE A 11 -21.43 -1.94 25.04
N PRO A 12 -22.49 -2.10 25.84
CA PRO A 12 -23.22 -3.36 25.92
C PRO A 12 -23.98 -3.61 24.62
N ARG A 13 -23.97 -4.88 24.20
CA ARG A 13 -24.74 -5.34 23.05
C ARG A 13 -26.22 -5.47 23.43
N ILE A 14 -27.12 -5.02 22.55
CA ILE A 14 -28.58 -5.13 22.73
C ILE A 14 -29.06 -6.53 22.33
N ASN A 15 -28.60 -7.02 21.17
CA ASN A 15 -29.07 -8.29 20.61
C ASN A 15 -28.01 -8.93 19.70
N ALA A 16 -28.14 -10.23 19.45
CA ALA A 16 -27.38 -10.96 18.44
C ALA A 16 -28.31 -11.94 17.72
N ARG A 17 -28.29 -11.95 16.38
CA ARG A 17 -29.16 -12.79 15.57
C ARG A 17 -28.48 -13.27 14.28
N PRO A 18 -28.90 -14.39 13.69
CA PRO A 18 -28.51 -14.75 12.33
C PRO A 18 -28.99 -13.72 11.31
N ILE A 19 -28.21 -13.49 10.26
CA ILE A 19 -28.55 -12.61 9.15
C ILE A 19 -28.17 -13.24 7.80
N ALA A 20 -29.05 -13.12 6.82
CA ALA A 20 -28.77 -13.43 5.42
C ALA A 20 -29.71 -12.62 4.51
N PRO A 21 -29.29 -12.26 3.28
CA PRO A 21 -30.15 -11.53 2.34
C PRO A 21 -31.40 -12.32 1.91
N ARG A 22 -31.29 -13.65 1.88
CA ARG A 22 -32.41 -14.56 1.61
C ARG A 22 -32.12 -15.98 2.13
N PRO A 23 -33.14 -16.77 2.50
CA PRO A 23 -32.96 -18.11 3.08
C PRO A 23 -32.12 -19.05 2.21
N ALA A 24 -32.28 -18.97 0.89
CA ALA A 24 -31.62 -19.87 -0.07
C ALA A 24 -30.09 -19.77 -0.12
N ILE A 25 -29.49 -18.74 0.49
CA ILE A 25 -28.04 -18.56 0.59
C ILE A 25 -27.57 -18.36 2.03
N ALA A 26 -28.46 -18.52 3.01
CA ALA A 26 -28.12 -18.34 4.41
C ALA A 26 -27.12 -19.40 4.87
N PRO A 27 -26.02 -19.01 5.55
CA PRO A 27 -25.12 -19.97 6.17
C PRO A 27 -25.79 -20.65 7.37
N ILE A 28 -25.16 -21.72 7.84
CA ILE A 28 -25.52 -22.36 9.10
C ILE A 28 -24.84 -21.56 10.22
N THR A 29 -25.63 -20.97 11.10
CA THR A 29 -25.14 -20.21 12.26
C THR A 29 -25.25 -21.06 13.53
N GLY A 30 -24.26 -20.95 14.42
CA GLY A 30 -24.23 -21.70 15.68
C GLY A 30 -23.31 -21.05 16.72
N GLY A 31 -23.11 -21.76 17.84
CA GLY A 31 -22.36 -21.28 18.99
C GLY A 31 -23.20 -20.47 19.99
N ASP A 32 -22.54 -19.91 21.00
CA ASP A 32 -23.12 -18.98 21.95
C ASP A 32 -22.84 -17.54 21.49
N PRO A 33 -23.87 -16.76 21.13
CA PRO A 33 -23.69 -15.39 20.67
C PRO A 33 -22.93 -14.51 21.66
N GLN A 34 -22.93 -14.80 22.96
CA GLN A 34 -22.21 -14.01 23.97
C GLN A 34 -20.70 -14.28 23.99
N THR A 35 -20.27 -15.47 23.61
CA THR A 35 -18.87 -15.89 23.80
C THR A 35 -18.21 -16.30 22.49
N THR A 36 -18.81 -17.24 21.75
CA THR A 36 -18.25 -17.85 20.54
C THR A 36 -19.33 -18.05 19.49
N MET A 37 -19.15 -17.40 18.33
CA MET A 37 -20.07 -17.47 17.20
C MET A 37 -19.45 -18.26 16.05
N VAL A 38 -20.24 -19.15 15.45
CA VAL A 38 -19.81 -19.97 14.32
C VAL A 38 -20.68 -19.66 13.10
N VAL A 39 -20.04 -19.54 11.94
CA VAL A 39 -20.67 -19.39 10.62
C VAL A 39 -20.11 -20.46 9.70
N ALA A 40 -20.93 -21.42 9.30
CA ALA A 40 -20.55 -22.49 8.37
C ALA A 40 -21.26 -22.30 7.01
N ALA A 41 -20.53 -22.55 5.93
CA ALA A 41 -21.11 -22.54 4.60
C ALA A 41 -22.25 -23.55 4.45
N ASN A 42 -23.23 -23.23 3.60
CA ASN A 42 -24.40 -24.08 3.37
C ASN A 42 -24.28 -24.98 2.12
N GLY A 43 -23.09 -25.14 1.55
CA GLY A 43 -22.86 -25.94 0.34
C GLY A 43 -23.14 -25.20 -0.97
N ARG A 44 -23.60 -23.94 -0.96
CA ARG A 44 -23.91 -23.18 -2.18
C ARG A 44 -22.82 -22.13 -2.49
N PRO A 45 -22.40 -21.97 -3.75
CA PRO A 45 -21.40 -20.96 -4.13
C PRO A 45 -21.76 -19.52 -3.73
N GLY A 46 -23.06 -19.22 -3.66
CA GLY A 46 -23.58 -17.91 -3.26
C GLY A 46 -23.78 -17.71 -1.76
N CYS A 47 -23.32 -18.63 -0.90
CA CYS A 47 -23.51 -18.55 0.56
C CYS A 47 -23.06 -17.19 1.09
N PHE A 48 -23.96 -16.47 1.76
CA PHE A 48 -23.71 -15.11 2.23
C PHE A 48 -24.56 -14.80 3.47
N GLY A 49 -23.92 -14.30 4.52
CA GLY A 49 -24.58 -13.96 5.78
C GLY A 49 -23.76 -14.44 6.98
N GLY A 50 -24.36 -14.46 8.16
CA GLY A 50 -23.70 -14.91 9.37
C GLY A 50 -24.40 -14.36 10.61
N TRP A 51 -23.65 -13.72 11.51
CA TRP A 51 -24.17 -13.09 12.71
C TRP A 51 -24.30 -11.58 12.57
N GLU A 52 -25.38 -11.02 13.07
CA GLU A 52 -25.58 -9.58 13.27
C GLU A 52 -25.65 -9.28 14.77
N LEU A 53 -24.80 -8.37 15.23
CA LEU A 53 -24.72 -7.88 16.59
C LEU A 53 -25.23 -6.45 16.64
N LEU A 54 -26.26 -6.19 17.42
CA LEU A 54 -26.89 -4.87 17.52
C LEU A 54 -26.42 -4.15 18.78
N TYR A 55 -26.02 -2.90 18.62
CA TYR A 55 -25.60 -1.99 19.68
C TYR A 55 -26.47 -0.73 19.67
N PRO A 56 -26.52 0.00 20.80
CA PRO A 56 -27.23 1.27 20.88
C PRO A 56 -26.74 2.27 19.82
N PRO A 57 -27.54 3.31 19.51
CA PRO A 57 -27.11 4.37 18.62
C PRO A 57 -25.82 5.04 19.09
N GLY A 58 -25.03 5.50 18.12
CA GLY A 58 -23.79 6.21 18.40
C GLY A 58 -24.08 7.60 18.97
N LYS A 59 -23.25 8.06 19.89
CA LYS A 59 -23.28 9.45 20.37
C LYS A 59 -22.58 10.35 19.34
N PRO A 60 -23.23 11.40 18.80
CA PRO A 60 -22.60 12.29 17.82
C PRO A 60 -21.24 12.82 18.29
N GLY A 61 -20.26 12.86 17.39
CA GLY A 61 -18.89 13.29 17.68
C GLY A 61 -18.01 12.26 18.42
N MET A 62 -18.58 11.14 18.90
CA MET A 62 -17.81 10.06 19.52
C MET A 62 -17.26 9.09 18.49
N TRP A 63 -16.20 8.39 18.88
CA TRP A 63 -15.61 7.32 18.09
C TRP A 63 -15.76 5.99 18.81
N TYR A 64 -15.82 4.93 18.00
CA TYR A 64 -15.94 3.56 18.49
C TYR A 64 -14.85 2.70 17.89
N ALA A 65 -14.34 1.78 18.70
CA ALA A 65 -13.47 0.71 18.26
C ALA A 65 -14.20 -0.63 18.45
N PHE A 66 -14.31 -1.40 17.38
CA PHE A 66 -14.76 -2.77 17.45
C PHE A 66 -13.57 -3.71 17.26
N GLN A 67 -13.52 -4.78 18.06
CA GLN A 67 -12.55 -5.84 17.90
C GLN A 67 -13.20 -7.21 18.07
N VAL A 68 -12.69 -8.21 17.34
CA VAL A 68 -13.13 -9.61 17.43
C VAL A 68 -11.98 -10.52 17.01
N LYS A 69 -11.84 -11.66 17.67
CA LYS A 69 -10.89 -12.70 17.25
C LYS A 69 -11.56 -13.60 16.22
N VAL A 70 -10.84 -13.98 15.18
CA VAL A 70 -11.33 -14.86 14.12
C VAL A 70 -10.34 -15.96 13.76
N ARG A 71 -10.87 -17.12 13.39
CA ARG A 71 -10.15 -18.17 12.66
C ARG A 71 -11.10 -18.82 11.67
N TRP A 72 -10.56 -19.47 10.64
CA TRP A 72 -11.37 -20.15 9.65
C TRP A 72 -10.67 -21.40 9.11
N ARG A 73 -11.45 -22.27 8.46
CA ARG A 73 -10.95 -23.44 7.73
C ARG A 73 -11.75 -23.68 6.46
N GLN A 74 -11.08 -24.15 5.42
CA GLN A 74 -11.68 -24.65 4.17
C GLN A 74 -12.60 -23.64 3.44
N LEU A 75 -12.30 -22.34 3.51
CA LEU A 75 -12.98 -21.33 2.70
C LEU A 75 -12.46 -21.37 1.25
N GLU A 76 -13.36 -21.37 0.26
CA GLU A 76 -13.01 -21.49 -1.17
C GLU A 76 -12.06 -20.39 -1.65
N HIS A 77 -12.25 -19.17 -1.14
CA HIS A 77 -11.43 -18.01 -1.49
C HIS A 77 -10.63 -17.49 -0.29
N GLY A 78 -10.35 -18.37 0.68
CA GLY A 78 -9.62 -18.02 1.89
C GLY A 78 -10.21 -16.78 2.57
N PHE A 79 -9.35 -15.81 2.87
CA PHE A 79 -9.74 -14.58 3.54
C PHE A 79 -10.80 -13.76 2.78
N CYS A 80 -10.82 -13.76 1.45
CA CYS A 80 -11.81 -12.98 0.68
C CYS A 80 -13.25 -13.48 0.89
N SER A 81 -13.43 -14.68 1.47
CA SER A 81 -14.71 -15.22 1.87
C SER A 81 -15.12 -14.90 3.31
N LEU A 82 -14.34 -14.10 4.03
CA LEU A 82 -14.61 -13.65 5.39
C LEU A 82 -14.95 -12.16 5.36
N GLY A 83 -15.94 -11.75 6.16
CA GLY A 83 -16.29 -10.35 6.33
C GLY A 83 -16.65 -10.01 7.77
N ALA A 84 -16.12 -8.89 8.26
CA ALA A 84 -16.57 -8.21 9.45
C ALA A 84 -16.85 -6.75 9.07
N GLU A 85 -18.05 -6.26 9.35
CA GLU A 85 -18.54 -4.96 8.87
C GLU A 85 -19.29 -4.23 9.98
N ALA A 86 -19.11 -2.92 10.08
CA ALA A 86 -19.92 -2.04 10.91
C ALA A 86 -20.90 -1.28 10.03
N HIS A 87 -22.18 -1.27 10.37
CA HIS A 87 -23.26 -0.60 9.65
C HIS A 87 -24.03 0.29 10.61
N TRP A 88 -24.16 1.57 10.29
CA TRP A 88 -25.09 2.46 10.98
C TRP A 88 -26.46 2.31 10.32
N LEU A 89 -27.47 1.90 11.11
CA LEU A 89 -28.82 1.67 10.63
C LEU A 89 -29.71 2.89 10.88
N TYR A 90 -30.60 3.16 9.94
CA TYR A 90 -31.51 4.30 9.97
C TYR A 90 -32.94 3.86 9.67
N SER A 91 -33.89 4.64 10.17
CA SER A 91 -35.31 4.54 9.83
C SER A 91 -35.56 5.00 8.40
N ASP A 92 -34.70 5.88 7.87
CA ASP A 92 -34.65 6.22 6.45
C ASP A 92 -33.91 5.11 5.68
N PRO A 93 -34.59 4.35 4.80
CA PRO A 93 -33.99 3.25 4.06
C PRO A 93 -33.01 3.69 2.97
N GLU A 94 -33.00 4.98 2.57
CA GLU A 94 -32.06 5.51 1.58
C GLU A 94 -30.70 5.81 2.19
N LYS A 95 -30.63 6.02 3.52
CA LYS A 95 -29.38 6.30 4.21
C LYS A 95 -28.62 5.01 4.50
N PHE A 96 -27.39 4.94 4.01
CA PHE A 96 -26.53 3.79 4.18
C PHE A 96 -25.11 4.23 4.52
N GLU A 97 -24.66 3.87 5.72
CA GLU A 97 -23.29 4.13 6.14
C GLU A 97 -22.68 2.89 6.78
N TRP A 98 -21.45 2.58 6.37
CA TRP A 98 -20.76 1.39 6.85
C TRP A 98 -19.25 1.59 6.96
N SER A 99 -18.55 0.62 7.52
CA SER A 99 -17.09 0.56 7.55
C SER A 99 -16.63 -0.90 7.63
N PRO A 100 -15.68 -1.33 6.80
CA PRO A 100 -15.02 -2.62 6.98
C PRO A 100 -14.31 -2.69 8.33
N ILE A 101 -14.42 -3.84 9.01
CA ILE A 101 -13.67 -4.16 10.24
C ILE A 101 -12.51 -5.10 9.93
N SER A 102 -12.69 -5.97 8.93
CA SER A 102 -11.67 -6.89 8.45
C SER A 102 -11.33 -6.54 7.01
N ASN A 103 -10.23 -5.83 6.78
CA ASN A 103 -9.54 -5.90 5.50
C ASN A 103 -8.35 -6.87 5.64
N VAL A 104 -7.77 -7.27 4.51
CA VAL A 104 -6.72 -8.30 4.55
C VAL A 104 -5.43 -7.80 5.21
N ILE A 105 -5.16 -6.49 5.09
CA ILE A 105 -3.94 -5.85 5.58
C ILE A 105 -3.92 -5.88 7.10
N ASP A 106 -5.01 -5.45 7.74
CA ASP A 106 -5.11 -5.36 9.19
C ASP A 106 -5.03 -6.74 9.85
N ILE A 107 -5.53 -7.77 9.17
CA ILE A 107 -5.47 -9.16 9.66
C ILE A 107 -4.08 -9.76 9.51
N ALA A 108 -3.39 -9.50 8.40
CA ALA A 108 -2.00 -9.92 8.24
C ALA A 108 -1.11 -9.28 9.32
N ASP A 109 -1.36 -8.01 9.65
CA ASP A 109 -0.62 -7.26 10.67
C ASP A 109 -1.04 -7.62 12.11
N SER A 110 -2.18 -8.30 12.29
CA SER A 110 -2.72 -8.62 13.62
C SER A 110 -1.91 -9.65 14.42
N GLY A 111 -1.01 -10.38 13.76
CA GLY A 111 -0.22 -11.47 14.34
C GLY A 111 -1.07 -12.66 14.74
N ALA A 112 -0.69 -13.88 14.32
CA ALA A 112 -1.34 -15.08 14.83
C ALA A 112 -0.99 -15.27 16.31
N THR A 113 -2.01 -15.46 17.16
CA THR A 113 -1.80 -15.98 18.52
C THR A 113 -1.33 -17.44 18.46
N GLU A 114 -0.76 -17.96 19.56
CA GLU A 114 -0.23 -19.34 19.65
C GLU A 114 -1.22 -20.42 19.17
N ASP A 115 -2.54 -20.15 19.24
CA ASP A 115 -3.63 -21.05 18.85
C ASP A 115 -4.21 -20.80 17.43
N GLY A 116 -3.57 -19.96 16.61
CA GLY A 116 -4.00 -19.68 15.23
C GLY A 116 -5.20 -18.72 15.09
N TRP A 117 -5.55 -17.97 16.15
CA TRP A 117 -6.53 -16.89 16.08
C TRP A 117 -5.87 -15.57 15.65
N LEU A 118 -6.56 -14.84 14.77
CA LEU A 118 -6.21 -13.50 14.31
C LEU A 118 -7.15 -12.46 14.92
N LEU A 119 -6.69 -11.22 15.11
CA LEU A 119 -7.48 -10.14 15.69
C LEU A 119 -7.92 -9.16 14.61
N CYS A 120 -9.23 -9.08 14.36
CA CYS A 120 -9.82 -8.01 13.55
C CYS A 120 -10.13 -6.82 14.43
N ARG A 121 -9.75 -5.61 14.00
CA ARG A 121 -10.08 -4.38 14.71
C ARG A 121 -10.22 -3.23 13.73
N ALA A 122 -11.22 -2.38 13.97
CA ALA A 122 -11.36 -1.11 13.27
C ALA A 122 -11.88 -0.01 14.20
N GLN A 123 -11.61 1.24 13.81
CA GLN A 123 -12.17 2.42 14.44
C GLN A 123 -13.03 3.21 13.44
N PHE A 124 -14.17 3.68 13.91
CA PHE A 124 -15.09 4.46 13.08
C PHE A 124 -15.85 5.49 13.93
N PRO A 125 -16.15 6.66 13.35
CA PRO A 125 -16.94 7.67 14.04
C PRO A 125 -18.39 7.20 14.18
N ALA A 126 -19.08 7.72 15.20
CA ALA A 126 -20.53 7.67 15.27
C ALA A 126 -21.12 8.34 14.03
N SER A 127 -22.16 7.74 13.45
CA SER A 127 -22.94 8.47 12.44
C SER A 127 -24.12 9.22 13.06
N PRO A 128 -24.22 10.54 12.85
CA PRO A 128 -25.35 11.33 13.33
C PRO A 128 -26.69 10.82 12.78
N GLY A 129 -27.66 10.66 13.68
CA GLY A 129 -29.03 10.26 13.35
C GLY A 129 -29.21 8.77 13.09
N ALA A 130 -28.20 7.93 13.32
CA ALA A 130 -28.35 6.48 13.27
C ALA A 130 -29.18 5.99 14.47
N ASP A 131 -30.11 5.06 14.22
CA ASP A 131 -30.96 4.45 15.25
C ASP A 131 -30.21 3.37 16.02
N LEU A 132 -29.32 2.64 15.33
CA LEU A 132 -28.56 1.52 15.88
C LEU A 132 -27.23 1.36 15.14
N LEU A 133 -26.27 0.70 15.80
CA LEU A 133 -25.09 0.13 15.15
C LEU A 133 -25.28 -1.38 14.98
N SER A 134 -25.08 -1.87 13.76
CA SER A 134 -25.08 -3.29 13.40
C SER A 134 -23.66 -3.73 13.05
N ILE A 135 -23.10 -4.67 13.81
CA ILE A 135 -21.85 -5.33 13.46
C ILE A 135 -22.18 -6.68 12.84
N ARG A 136 -21.74 -6.92 11.60
CA ARG A 136 -22.01 -8.14 10.85
C ARG A 136 -20.73 -8.96 10.73
N LEU A 137 -20.79 -10.21 11.18
CA LEU A 137 -19.71 -11.20 11.11
C LEU A 137 -20.15 -12.31 10.15
N ILE A 138 -19.61 -12.30 8.94
CA ILE A 138 -20.19 -13.00 7.79
C ILE A 138 -19.20 -13.90 7.06
N ILE A 139 -19.76 -14.92 6.40
CA ILE A 139 -19.15 -15.60 5.27
C ILE A 139 -19.64 -14.98 3.96
N LYS A 140 -18.75 -14.87 2.96
CA LYS A 140 -19.02 -14.32 1.63
C LYS A 140 -18.64 -15.32 0.55
N TRP A 141 -19.60 -15.68 -0.30
CA TRP A 141 -19.38 -16.40 -1.56
C TRP A 141 -18.45 -17.61 -1.41
N SER A 142 -18.79 -18.52 -0.50
CA SER A 142 -18.04 -19.75 -0.26
C SER A 142 -19.01 -20.90 -0.03
N ALA A 143 -18.98 -21.91 -0.90
CA ALA A 143 -19.78 -23.12 -0.74
C ALA A 143 -19.28 -24.00 0.41
N THR A 144 -18.01 -23.86 0.79
CA THR A 144 -17.37 -24.65 1.85
C THR A 144 -16.82 -23.77 2.96
N GLY A 145 -16.47 -24.43 4.07
CA GLY A 145 -15.69 -23.82 5.14
C GLY A 145 -16.50 -23.30 6.31
N ILE A 146 -15.77 -22.96 7.36
CA ILE A 146 -16.30 -22.55 8.66
C ILE A 146 -15.46 -21.39 9.17
N ILE A 147 -16.13 -20.38 9.72
CA ILE A 147 -15.54 -19.24 10.40
C ILE A 147 -15.99 -19.26 11.86
N GLU A 148 -15.04 -19.12 12.77
CA GLU A 148 -15.27 -19.02 14.20
C GLU A 148 -14.85 -17.63 14.67
N TRP A 149 -15.70 -16.99 15.46
CA TRP A 149 -15.50 -15.67 16.02
C TRP A 149 -15.62 -15.74 17.54
N LYS A 150 -14.75 -15.05 18.28
CA LYS A 150 -14.88 -14.96 19.73
C LYS A 150 -14.50 -13.59 20.28
N GLU A 151 -14.99 -13.33 21.48
CA GLU A 151 -14.69 -12.12 22.25
C GLU A 151 -14.99 -10.80 21.50
N PRO A 152 -16.17 -10.63 20.86
CA PRO A 152 -16.53 -9.35 20.24
C PRO A 152 -16.60 -8.26 21.31
N ARG A 153 -15.90 -7.14 21.09
CA ARG A 153 -15.95 -5.98 22.00
C ARG A 153 -16.13 -4.71 21.21
N LEU A 154 -17.10 -3.91 21.63
CA LEU A 154 -17.28 -2.53 21.19
C LEU A 154 -16.92 -1.60 22.35
N THR A 155 -16.07 -0.63 22.09
CA THR A 155 -15.59 0.34 23.07
C THR A 155 -15.70 1.74 22.51
N ARG A 156 -16.06 2.71 23.36
CA ARG A 156 -15.93 4.12 23.00
C ARG A 156 -14.47 4.52 23.13
N VAL A 157 -13.93 5.17 22.11
CA VAL A 157 -12.52 5.59 22.03
C VAL A 157 -12.42 7.06 21.62
N ALA A 158 -11.25 7.65 21.83
CA ALA A 158 -10.92 8.94 21.22
C ALA A 158 -10.78 8.81 19.69
N PRO A 159 -10.96 9.90 18.92
CA PRO A 159 -10.60 9.90 17.50
C PRO A 159 -9.13 9.52 17.30
N PRO A 160 -8.77 8.93 16.14
CA PRO A 160 -7.38 8.67 15.78
C PRO A 160 -6.55 9.94 15.92
N SER A 161 -5.37 9.82 16.54
CA SER A 161 -4.43 10.94 16.62
C SER A 161 -3.91 11.30 15.22
N PRO A 162 -3.71 12.59 14.93
CA PRO A 162 -3.05 13.02 13.70
C PRO A 162 -1.70 12.32 13.50
N ARG A 163 -1.40 11.97 12.24
CA ARG A 163 -0.15 11.33 11.81
C ARG A 163 0.52 12.22 10.76
N PRO A 164 0.99 13.43 11.14
CA PRO A 164 1.55 14.40 10.20
C PRO A 164 2.90 13.92 9.66
N LEU A 165 3.14 14.20 8.38
CA LEU A 165 4.38 13.89 7.69
C LEU A 165 4.61 14.90 6.56
N ARG A 166 5.83 15.43 6.42
CA ARG A 166 6.25 16.18 5.24
C ARG A 166 6.96 15.26 4.26
N LEU A 167 6.34 15.04 3.10
CA LEU A 167 6.92 14.30 1.99
C LEU A 167 7.76 15.25 1.13
N GLY A 168 8.89 14.78 0.62
CA GLY A 168 9.77 15.58 -0.22
C GLY A 168 10.34 14.83 -1.40
N VAL A 169 10.64 15.58 -2.45
CA VAL A 169 11.43 15.14 -3.60
C VAL A 169 12.55 16.14 -3.81
N ALA A 170 13.77 15.64 -3.98
CA ALA A 170 14.90 16.46 -4.37
C ALA A 170 15.58 15.89 -5.60
N THR A 171 15.95 16.77 -6.52
CA THR A 171 16.62 16.42 -7.77
C THR A 171 17.80 17.33 -8.00
N TRP A 172 18.84 16.76 -8.59
CA TRP A 172 20.07 17.48 -8.94
C TRP A 172 20.55 16.98 -10.30
N GLN A 173 21.14 17.86 -11.08
CA GLN A 173 21.70 17.52 -12.40
C GLN A 173 23.21 17.39 -12.30
N PRO A 174 23.77 16.18 -12.48
CA PRO A 174 25.20 16.03 -12.60
C PRO A 174 25.79 16.80 -13.78
N PRO A 175 27.03 17.32 -13.64
CA PRO A 175 27.79 17.83 -14.78
C PRO A 175 28.07 16.71 -15.80
N VAL A 176 28.49 17.09 -17.00
CA VAL A 176 28.88 16.14 -18.04
C VAL A 176 30.27 16.53 -18.55
N PRO A 177 31.32 15.70 -18.35
CA PRO A 177 31.30 14.39 -17.67
C PRO A 177 31.14 14.49 -16.14
N THR A 178 30.80 13.36 -15.50
CA THR A 178 30.73 13.18 -14.04
C THR A 178 31.34 11.85 -13.61
N THR A 179 31.60 11.67 -12.30
CA THR A 179 31.98 10.39 -11.66
C THR A 179 30.94 9.94 -10.63
N MET A 180 31.07 8.71 -10.14
CA MET A 180 30.18 8.19 -9.10
C MET A 180 30.30 8.98 -7.79
N GLU A 181 31.52 9.40 -7.43
CA GLU A 181 31.80 10.21 -6.23
C GLU A 181 31.20 11.60 -6.35
N GLN A 182 31.36 12.26 -7.52
CA GLN A 182 30.73 13.56 -7.78
C GLN A 182 29.21 13.46 -7.70
N ASN A 183 28.64 12.38 -8.24
CA ASN A 183 27.22 12.11 -8.14
C ASN A 183 26.77 11.90 -6.69
N ARG A 184 27.48 11.05 -5.94
CA ARG A 184 27.22 10.82 -4.52
C ARG A 184 27.21 12.12 -3.74
N ASP A 185 28.24 12.95 -3.91
CA ASP A 185 28.42 14.18 -3.15
C ASP A 185 27.37 15.24 -3.54
N GLY A 186 27.03 15.34 -4.83
CA GLY A 186 25.97 16.23 -5.32
C GLY A 186 24.58 15.85 -4.81
N PHE A 187 24.23 14.56 -4.86
CA PHE A 187 22.95 14.09 -4.30
C PHE A 187 22.91 14.14 -2.76
N LEU A 188 24.04 13.95 -2.09
CA LEU A 188 24.13 14.15 -0.65
C LEU A 188 23.92 15.62 -0.27
N GLN A 189 24.46 16.55 -1.08
CA GLN A 189 24.29 17.98 -0.87
C GLN A 189 22.82 18.41 -1.06
N VAL A 190 22.15 17.99 -2.14
CA VAL A 190 20.73 18.33 -2.32
C VAL A 190 19.83 17.67 -1.26
N ALA A 191 20.22 16.51 -0.75
CA ALA A 191 19.52 15.88 0.38
C ALA A 191 19.67 16.68 1.68
N LYS A 192 20.84 17.27 1.94
CA LYS A 192 21.04 18.20 3.08
C LYS A 192 20.17 19.45 2.96
N GLU A 193 20.08 20.01 1.76
CA GLU A 193 19.21 21.16 1.48
C GLU A 193 17.73 20.80 1.68
N ALA A 194 17.33 19.60 1.27
CA ALA A 194 15.97 19.09 1.50
C ALA A 194 15.67 18.89 3.00
N ALA A 195 16.63 18.39 3.78
CA ALA A 195 16.49 18.28 5.23
C ALA A 195 16.23 19.65 5.89
N ALA A 196 16.88 20.72 5.41
CA ALA A 196 16.66 22.08 5.88
C ALA A 196 15.23 22.60 5.58
N CYS A 197 14.49 21.99 4.65
CA CYS A 197 13.08 22.26 4.40
C CYS A 197 12.13 21.52 5.37
N GLY A 198 12.66 20.79 6.37
CA GLY A 198 11.86 20.04 7.34
C GLY A 198 11.17 18.80 6.76
N ILE A 199 11.70 18.26 5.65
CA ILE A 199 11.18 17.03 5.03
C ILE A 199 11.42 15.86 6.00
N ASN A 200 10.40 15.02 6.19
CA ASN A 200 10.51 13.81 7.01
C ASN A 200 10.86 12.57 6.17
N LEU A 201 10.34 12.47 4.94
CA LEU A 201 10.60 11.38 4.02
C LEU A 201 10.94 11.94 2.64
N LEU A 202 12.20 11.76 2.23
CA LEU A 202 12.75 12.25 0.98
C LEU A 202 12.87 11.14 -0.06
N CYS A 203 12.40 11.41 -1.29
CA CYS A 203 12.72 10.59 -2.45
C CYS A 203 13.78 11.28 -3.32
N LEU A 204 14.86 10.58 -3.64
CA LEU A 204 15.81 10.96 -4.69
C LEU A 204 15.60 10.08 -5.93
N PRO A 205 16.16 10.49 -7.09
CA PRO A 205 15.93 9.82 -8.37
C PRO A 205 16.51 8.40 -8.50
N GLU A 206 16.30 7.81 -9.67
CA GLU A 206 16.78 6.46 -10.01
C GLU A 206 18.29 6.46 -10.28
N VAL A 207 18.98 5.39 -9.88
CA VAL A 207 20.40 5.09 -10.17
C VAL A 207 21.36 6.27 -9.95
N ILE A 208 21.18 6.99 -8.83
CA ILE A 208 21.77 8.32 -8.60
C ILE A 208 23.30 8.37 -8.80
N PHE A 209 24.03 7.31 -8.46
CA PHE A 209 25.50 7.29 -8.60
C PHE A 209 25.97 7.11 -10.03
N THR A 210 25.16 6.50 -10.89
CA THR A 210 25.56 6.20 -12.27
C THR A 210 24.87 7.10 -13.31
N TYR A 211 23.96 7.97 -12.88
CA TYR A 211 23.26 8.88 -13.76
C TYR A 211 24.25 9.83 -14.46
N ARG A 212 24.14 9.94 -15.79
CA ARG A 212 25.00 10.74 -16.68
C ARG A 212 26.49 10.39 -16.68
N LEU A 213 26.89 9.24 -16.12
CA LEU A 213 28.23 8.73 -16.40
C LEU A 213 28.42 8.59 -17.91
N PRO A 214 29.66 8.77 -18.42
CA PRO A 214 29.94 8.56 -19.84
C PRO A 214 29.43 7.18 -20.30
N ALA A 215 29.06 7.07 -21.57
CA ALA A 215 28.65 5.80 -22.15
C ALA A 215 29.86 4.89 -22.27
N HIS A 216 29.77 3.68 -21.72
CA HIS A 216 30.78 2.63 -21.90
C HIS A 216 30.11 1.33 -22.33
N HIS A 217 30.94 0.38 -22.74
CA HIS A 217 30.52 -0.95 -23.14
C HIS A 217 29.69 -1.62 -22.03
N PRO A 218 28.58 -2.33 -22.33
CA PRO A 218 27.73 -2.98 -21.33
C PRO A 218 28.49 -3.89 -20.35
N SER A 219 29.62 -4.47 -20.75
CA SER A 219 30.48 -5.29 -19.88
C SER A 219 31.09 -4.54 -18.69
N SER A 220 31.03 -3.19 -18.66
CA SER A 220 31.52 -2.37 -17.54
C SER A 220 30.48 -2.15 -16.44
N LEU A 221 29.29 -2.76 -16.55
CA LEU A 221 28.22 -2.59 -15.55
C LEU A 221 28.59 -3.09 -14.15
N PRO A 222 29.22 -4.28 -13.98
CA PRO A 222 29.59 -4.78 -12.66
C PRO A 222 30.60 -3.89 -11.92
N GLU A 223 31.49 -3.23 -12.67
CA GLU A 223 32.48 -2.27 -12.15
C GLU A 223 31.84 -0.97 -11.61
N ARG A 224 30.56 -0.73 -11.92
CA ARG A 224 29.81 0.48 -11.55
C ARG A 224 28.72 0.22 -10.53
N GLY A 225 28.47 -1.03 -10.19
CA GLY A 225 27.60 -1.36 -9.07
C GLY A 225 28.33 -1.17 -7.75
N ILE A 226 27.56 -0.90 -6.71
CA ILE A 226 28.05 -0.72 -5.34
C ILE A 226 27.55 -1.86 -4.45
N SER A 227 28.20 -2.08 -3.31
CA SER A 227 27.63 -2.92 -2.26
C SER A 227 26.54 -2.17 -1.50
N ILE A 228 25.48 -2.89 -1.10
CA ILE A 228 24.39 -2.37 -0.27
C ILE A 228 24.13 -3.37 0.87
N PRO A 229 24.48 -3.05 2.13
CA PRO A 229 25.13 -1.81 2.60
C PRO A 229 26.58 -1.65 2.08
N GLY A 230 27.08 -0.40 2.10
CA GLY A 230 28.43 -0.10 1.63
C GLY A 230 28.82 1.39 1.68
N PRO A 231 30.07 1.72 1.32
CA PRO A 231 30.65 3.05 1.50
C PRO A 231 29.95 4.16 0.69
N PHE A 232 29.24 3.82 -0.39
CA PHE A 232 28.41 4.76 -1.14
C PHE A 232 27.08 5.09 -0.44
N ILE A 233 26.57 4.19 0.39
CA ILE A 233 25.30 4.36 1.13
C ILE A 233 25.53 5.02 2.49
N GLU A 234 26.66 4.72 3.15
CA GLU A 234 26.97 5.23 4.48
C GLU A 234 26.81 6.75 4.69
N PRO A 235 27.22 7.64 3.75
CA PRO A 235 27.00 9.06 3.91
C PRO A 235 25.51 9.44 4.00
N PHE A 236 24.64 8.73 3.28
CA PHE A 236 23.18 8.93 3.35
C PHE A 236 22.60 8.37 4.66
N CYS A 237 23.12 7.23 5.15
CA CYS A 237 22.79 6.71 6.48
C CYS A 237 23.12 7.71 7.59
N ARG A 238 24.33 8.29 7.56
CA ARG A 238 24.73 9.34 8.52
C ARG A 238 23.84 10.57 8.41
N LEU A 239 23.58 11.05 7.18
CA LEU A 239 22.71 12.20 6.96
C LEU A 239 21.30 11.96 7.52
N ALA A 240 20.71 10.78 7.27
CA ALA A 240 19.39 10.43 7.77
C ALA A 240 19.35 10.45 9.31
N ALA A 241 20.34 9.82 9.97
CA ALA A 241 20.46 9.84 11.43
C ALA A 241 20.66 11.25 12.01
N ASP A 242 21.51 12.06 11.38
CA ASP A 242 21.84 13.42 11.84
C ASP A 242 20.64 14.37 11.72
N THR A 243 19.77 14.15 10.73
CA THR A 243 18.64 15.04 10.43
C THR A 243 17.29 14.50 10.90
N GLY A 244 17.21 13.22 11.26
CA GLY A 244 15.94 12.53 11.53
C GLY A 244 15.04 12.41 10.30
N MET A 245 15.59 12.49 9.08
CA MET A 245 14.86 12.39 7.82
C MET A 245 15.11 11.01 7.19
N ALA A 246 14.05 10.29 6.86
CA ALA A 246 14.14 9.06 6.08
C ALA A 246 14.41 9.39 4.60
N ILE A 247 15.24 8.57 3.94
CA ILE A 247 15.71 8.84 2.57
C ILE A 247 15.54 7.58 1.72
N GLY A 248 14.84 7.71 0.59
CA GLY A 248 14.67 6.65 -0.40
C GLY A 248 15.21 7.03 -1.77
N PHE A 249 15.91 6.11 -2.42
CA PHE A 249 16.47 6.28 -3.77
C PHE A 249 16.82 4.93 -4.39
N SER A 250 17.31 4.90 -5.63
CA SER A 250 17.92 3.67 -6.19
C SER A 250 19.36 3.84 -6.67
N ALA A 251 20.10 2.74 -6.66
CA ALA A 251 21.47 2.61 -7.11
C ALA A 251 21.67 1.26 -7.82
N ASN A 252 22.70 1.16 -8.67
CA ASN A 252 23.10 -0.14 -9.19
C ASN A 252 23.86 -0.91 -8.10
N GLU A 253 23.37 -2.08 -7.72
CA GLU A 253 23.94 -2.96 -6.70
C GLU A 253 24.69 -4.11 -7.37
N THR A 254 25.91 -4.39 -6.96
CA THR A 254 26.62 -5.63 -7.32
C THR A 254 26.50 -6.64 -6.19
N ASP A 255 26.03 -7.85 -6.51
CA ASP A 255 25.88 -8.99 -5.60
C ASP A 255 26.43 -10.26 -6.28
N GLY A 256 27.67 -10.61 -5.94
CA GLY A 256 28.43 -11.60 -6.71
C GLY A 256 28.61 -11.15 -8.16
N ASP A 257 28.24 -12.02 -9.11
CA ASP A 257 28.31 -11.74 -10.55
C ASP A 257 27.08 -10.99 -11.09
N LEU A 258 26.08 -10.72 -10.22
CA LEU A 258 24.81 -10.12 -10.62
C LEU A 258 24.80 -8.63 -10.32
N VAL A 259 24.16 -7.86 -11.21
CA VAL A 259 23.92 -6.43 -11.01
C VAL A 259 22.42 -6.18 -10.97
N TYR A 260 21.95 -5.43 -9.99
CA TYR A 260 20.54 -5.07 -9.81
C TYR A 260 20.36 -3.55 -9.80
N ASN A 261 19.21 -3.06 -10.26
CA ASN A 261 18.76 -1.70 -9.93
C ASN A 261 18.01 -1.78 -8.60
N THR A 262 18.66 -1.35 -7.53
CA THR A 262 18.22 -1.58 -6.16
C THR A 262 17.81 -0.28 -5.50
N GLY A 263 16.55 -0.23 -5.09
CA GLY A 263 15.98 0.79 -4.22
C GLY A 263 16.38 0.53 -2.77
N VAL A 264 16.72 1.59 -2.06
CA VAL A 264 17.00 1.57 -0.62
C VAL A 264 16.10 2.57 0.07
N LEU A 265 15.57 2.20 1.22
CA LEU A 265 14.96 3.11 2.18
C LEU A 265 15.82 3.11 3.44
N ILE A 266 16.34 4.28 3.78
CA ILE A 266 17.07 4.55 5.00
C ILE A 266 16.09 5.22 5.95
N ASP A 267 15.94 4.67 7.16
CA ASP A 267 15.08 5.25 8.19
C ASP A 267 15.73 6.45 8.89
N GLU A 268 14.97 7.09 9.76
CA GLU A 268 15.37 8.29 10.51
C GLU A 268 16.50 8.02 11.51
N GLU A 269 16.79 6.75 11.81
CA GLU A 269 17.93 6.33 12.63
C GLU A 269 19.17 5.97 11.79
N GLY A 270 19.11 6.15 10.46
CA GLY A 270 20.20 5.85 9.54
C GLY A 270 20.35 4.38 9.19
N ARG A 271 19.38 3.52 9.52
CA ARG A 271 19.39 2.09 9.18
C ARG A 271 18.74 1.87 7.83
N ILE A 272 19.22 0.88 7.08
CA ILE A 272 18.53 0.44 5.85
C ILE A 272 17.29 -0.36 6.27
N ALA A 273 16.13 0.30 6.30
CA ALA A 273 14.86 -0.30 6.67
C ALA A 273 14.29 -1.19 5.55
N LEU A 274 14.67 -0.93 4.30
CA LEU A 274 14.21 -1.70 3.14
C LEU A 274 15.23 -1.70 2.01
N LYS A 275 15.43 -2.86 1.39
CA LYS A 275 16.14 -3.04 0.13
C LYS A 275 15.17 -3.67 -0.86
N TYR A 276 15.06 -3.11 -2.07
CA TYR A 276 14.14 -3.58 -3.11
C TYR A 276 14.87 -3.66 -4.45
N ARG A 277 14.93 -4.85 -5.06
CA ARG A 277 15.49 -5.03 -6.40
C ARG A 277 14.37 -4.85 -7.43
N LYS A 278 14.55 -3.94 -8.40
CA LYS A 278 13.58 -3.62 -9.45
C LYS A 278 13.08 -4.89 -10.15
N VAL A 279 11.77 -5.08 -10.17
CA VAL A 279 11.16 -6.31 -10.71
C VAL A 279 10.99 -6.20 -12.22
N HIS A 280 10.43 -5.09 -12.69
CA HIS A 280 10.19 -4.89 -14.12
C HIS A 280 11.35 -4.12 -14.74
N LEU A 281 12.11 -4.78 -15.61
CA LEU A 281 13.23 -4.15 -16.31
C LEU A 281 12.74 -3.40 -17.56
N ALA A 282 13.24 -2.18 -17.76
CA ALA A 282 13.12 -1.49 -19.02
C ALA A 282 13.89 -2.25 -20.10
N TYR A 283 13.44 -2.17 -21.35
CA TYR A 283 14.00 -2.93 -22.48
C TYR A 283 15.55 -2.98 -22.50
N PRO A 284 16.30 -1.87 -22.39
CA PRO A 284 17.76 -1.93 -22.44
C PRO A 284 18.43 -2.49 -21.19
N GLU A 285 17.75 -2.55 -20.03
CA GLU A 285 18.36 -2.98 -18.76
C GLU A 285 18.75 -4.47 -18.80
N GLY A 286 17.85 -5.34 -19.29
CA GLY A 286 18.15 -6.77 -19.44
C GLY A 286 19.32 -7.03 -20.39
N TRP A 287 19.37 -6.34 -21.54
CA TRP A 287 20.50 -6.42 -22.49
C TRP A 287 21.82 -5.90 -21.92
N ARG A 288 21.76 -5.04 -20.90
CA ARG A 288 22.94 -4.52 -20.19
C ARG A 288 23.40 -5.43 -19.06
N GLY A 289 22.67 -6.50 -18.75
CA GLY A 289 23.01 -7.44 -17.68
C GLY A 289 22.41 -7.08 -16.31
N ILE A 290 21.41 -6.19 -16.26
CA ILE A 290 20.65 -6.00 -15.02
C ILE A 290 19.77 -7.23 -14.78
N THR A 291 19.83 -7.75 -13.57
CA THR A 291 19.04 -8.88 -13.07
C THR A 291 17.74 -8.36 -12.46
N PRO A 292 16.57 -8.99 -12.73
CA PRO A 292 15.32 -8.60 -12.10
C PRO A 292 15.26 -9.06 -10.64
N GLY A 293 14.57 -8.27 -9.81
CA GLY A 293 14.15 -8.69 -8.47
C GLY A 293 12.91 -9.58 -8.49
N SER A 294 12.46 -9.99 -7.30
CA SER A 294 11.41 -11.01 -7.14
C SER A 294 10.36 -10.72 -6.07
N GLU A 295 10.40 -9.56 -5.41
CA GLU A 295 9.56 -9.24 -4.27
C GLU A 295 9.19 -7.75 -4.24
N PHE A 296 8.14 -7.37 -3.50
CA PHE A 296 7.70 -6.00 -3.31
C PHE A 296 7.59 -5.69 -1.81
N PRO A 297 8.71 -5.44 -1.11
CA PRO A 297 8.68 -5.27 0.34
C PRO A 297 8.07 -3.92 0.75
N VAL A 298 7.59 -3.85 1.98
CA VAL A 298 7.13 -2.64 2.66
C VAL A 298 7.81 -2.58 4.02
N ALA A 299 8.30 -1.41 4.40
CA ALA A 299 8.88 -1.17 5.73
C ALA A 299 8.13 -0.06 6.46
N THR A 300 8.12 -0.12 7.79
CA THR A 300 7.54 0.94 8.62
C THR A 300 8.65 1.86 9.10
N ILE A 301 8.57 3.14 8.77
CA ILE A 301 9.44 4.18 9.36
C ILE A 301 8.82 4.72 10.64
N LYS A 302 9.63 5.31 11.52
CA LYS A 302 9.15 5.76 12.83
C LYS A 302 8.23 6.97 12.71
N THR A 303 8.56 7.91 11.81
CA THR A 303 7.77 9.13 11.64
C THR A 303 6.38 8.78 11.14
N ALA A 304 5.38 9.25 11.89
CA ALA A 304 3.97 8.94 11.65
C ALA A 304 3.65 7.43 11.61
N GLY A 305 4.57 6.53 12.01
CA GLY A 305 4.44 5.09 11.80
C GLY A 305 4.12 4.72 10.36
N ALA A 306 4.68 5.45 9.38
CA ALA A 306 4.30 5.34 7.98
C ALA A 306 4.83 4.05 7.35
N ARG A 307 3.97 3.33 6.61
CA ARG A 307 4.38 2.16 5.82
C ARG A 307 4.80 2.61 4.43
N VAL A 308 6.05 2.35 4.06
CA VAL A 308 6.69 2.84 2.84
C VAL A 308 7.15 1.66 1.99
N GLY A 309 6.73 1.67 0.72
CA GLY A 309 7.21 0.75 -0.31
C GLY A 309 8.03 1.48 -1.38
N LEU A 310 8.80 0.72 -2.15
CA LEU A 310 9.58 1.21 -3.29
C LEU A 310 9.13 0.55 -4.59
N ASN A 311 8.87 1.35 -5.61
CA ASN A 311 8.83 0.92 -7.01
C ASN A 311 9.91 1.69 -7.76
N ILE A 312 10.47 1.13 -8.83
CA ILE A 312 11.51 1.81 -9.60
C ILE A 312 11.10 1.88 -11.05
N CYS A 313 11.00 3.09 -11.57
CA CYS A 313 10.87 3.38 -12.99
C CYS A 313 9.86 2.49 -13.72
N LYS A 314 10.33 1.49 -14.46
CA LYS A 314 9.49 0.60 -15.27
C LYS A 314 8.44 -0.17 -14.47
N ASP A 315 8.61 -0.34 -13.15
CA ASP A 315 7.54 -0.83 -12.27
C ASP A 315 6.27 0.06 -12.32
N SER A 316 6.40 1.35 -12.64
CA SER A 316 5.26 2.25 -12.84
C SER A 316 4.37 1.85 -14.01
N SER A 317 4.95 1.14 -15.00
CA SER A 317 4.27 0.70 -16.22
C SER A 317 3.33 -0.48 -15.99
N THR A 318 3.49 -1.21 -14.88
CA THR A 318 2.61 -2.30 -14.49
C THR A 318 1.73 -1.86 -13.32
N PHE A 319 0.45 -2.28 -13.34
CA PHE A 319 -0.49 -1.91 -12.28
C PHE A 319 -0.25 -2.75 -11.03
N GLU A 320 0.24 -3.97 -11.23
CA GLU A 320 0.50 -5.00 -10.24
C GLU A 320 1.58 -4.56 -9.24
N SER A 321 2.61 -3.81 -9.66
CA SER A 321 3.70 -3.38 -8.76
C SER A 321 3.21 -2.50 -7.61
N ALA A 322 2.45 -1.45 -7.95
CA ALA A 322 1.88 -0.56 -6.93
C ALA A 322 0.75 -1.27 -6.15
N ARG A 323 0.00 -2.16 -6.82
CA ARG A 323 -1.03 -2.96 -6.19
C ARG A 323 -0.45 -3.90 -5.14
N ALA A 324 0.69 -4.53 -5.39
CA ALA A 324 1.37 -5.40 -4.44
C ALA A 324 1.77 -4.63 -3.17
N LEU A 325 2.38 -3.44 -3.32
CA LEU A 325 2.75 -2.61 -2.18
C LEU A 325 1.54 -2.11 -1.40
N GLY A 326 0.51 -1.60 -2.08
CA GLY A 326 -0.73 -1.17 -1.43
C GLY A 326 -1.40 -2.33 -0.68
N ARG A 327 -1.32 -3.54 -1.25
CA ARG A 327 -1.88 -4.77 -0.66
C ARG A 327 -1.13 -5.25 0.58
N LEU A 328 0.14 -4.89 0.70
CA LEU A 328 0.97 -5.09 1.90
C LEU A 328 0.86 -3.90 2.86
N GLY A 329 -0.10 -2.99 2.64
CA GLY A 329 -0.42 -1.91 3.55
C GLY A 329 0.35 -0.62 3.33
N ALA A 330 1.14 -0.47 2.27
CA ALA A 330 1.84 0.78 2.00
C ALA A 330 0.90 2.00 2.14
N ASP A 331 1.34 2.99 2.90
CA ASP A 331 0.72 4.31 2.96
C ASP A 331 1.34 5.22 1.90
N ILE A 332 2.62 5.03 1.64
CA ILE A 332 3.44 5.80 0.69
C ILE A 332 4.21 4.84 -0.22
N ILE A 333 4.23 5.14 -1.51
CA ILE A 333 5.15 4.53 -2.47
C ILE A 333 6.15 5.59 -2.93
N LEU A 334 7.43 5.33 -2.69
CA LEU A 334 8.51 6.09 -3.31
C LEU A 334 8.79 5.51 -4.69
N LEU A 335 8.91 6.38 -5.69
CA LEU A 335 9.16 6.03 -7.08
C LEU A 335 10.33 6.84 -7.66
N PRO A 336 11.58 6.39 -7.44
CA PRO A 336 12.72 6.81 -8.23
C PRO A 336 12.52 6.40 -9.70
N ILE A 337 12.60 7.35 -10.65
CA ILE A 337 12.28 7.08 -12.07
C ILE A 337 13.05 7.96 -13.05
N MET A 338 13.54 7.41 -14.16
CA MET A 338 14.06 8.22 -15.27
C MET A 338 12.95 8.74 -16.20
N GLY A 339 11.88 7.97 -16.40
CA GLY A 339 10.70 8.37 -17.17
C GLY A 339 9.73 7.21 -17.41
N ASP A 340 8.64 7.50 -18.12
CA ASP A 340 7.62 6.52 -18.53
C ASP A 340 7.35 6.70 -20.02
N ASN A 341 7.52 5.62 -20.80
CA ASN A 341 7.35 5.70 -22.25
C ASN A 341 5.92 6.05 -22.66
N ARG A 342 4.92 5.76 -21.81
CA ARG A 342 3.52 6.09 -22.10
C ARG A 342 3.29 7.61 -22.12
N SER A 343 4.08 8.37 -21.37
CA SER A 343 4.04 9.84 -21.36
C SER A 343 5.02 10.47 -22.35
N THR A 344 5.53 9.69 -23.30
CA THR A 344 6.45 10.15 -24.34
C THR A 344 5.79 9.90 -25.69
N ILE A 345 5.12 10.92 -26.23
CA ILE A 345 4.39 10.83 -27.52
C ILE A 345 5.41 10.92 -28.68
N THR A 346 4.97 10.53 -29.89
CA THR A 346 5.69 10.61 -31.17
C THR A 346 6.73 11.73 -31.20
N GLY A 347 8.00 11.37 -31.47
CA GLY A 347 9.12 12.33 -31.51
C GLY A 347 9.87 12.55 -30.20
N LYS A 348 9.66 11.70 -29.17
CA LYS A 348 10.32 11.80 -27.83
C LYS A 348 9.89 13.00 -27.00
N ASN A 349 8.70 13.56 -27.26
CA ASN A 349 8.20 14.69 -26.49
C ASN A 349 7.54 14.20 -25.20
N PHE A 350 8.06 14.65 -24.06
CA PHE A 350 7.47 14.37 -22.75
C PHE A 350 6.18 15.18 -22.57
N ASP A 351 5.07 14.47 -22.48
CA ASP A 351 3.74 15.01 -22.24
C ASP A 351 3.43 15.00 -20.74
N MET A 352 3.28 16.20 -20.17
CA MET A 352 3.05 16.38 -18.73
C MET A 352 1.64 15.94 -18.33
N GLU A 353 0.65 16.07 -19.20
CA GLU A 353 -0.74 15.75 -18.85
C GLU A 353 -0.95 14.23 -18.85
N ILE A 354 -0.39 13.52 -19.83
CA ILE A 354 -0.36 12.05 -19.80
C ILE A 354 0.42 11.56 -18.57
N TRP A 355 1.57 12.19 -18.27
CA TRP A 355 2.32 11.86 -17.06
C TRP A 355 1.46 12.01 -15.80
N LYS A 356 0.85 13.19 -15.58
CA LYS A 356 -0.06 13.43 -14.43
C LYS A 356 -1.18 12.39 -14.39
N LEU A 357 -1.81 12.06 -15.51
CA LEU A 357 -2.89 11.09 -15.59
C LEU A 357 -2.46 9.71 -15.05
N ILE A 358 -1.34 9.19 -15.55
CA ILE A 358 -0.81 7.88 -15.14
C ILE A 358 -0.53 7.84 -13.63
N GLN A 359 0.12 8.89 -13.10
CA GLN A 359 0.55 8.90 -11.70
C GLN A 359 -0.63 9.11 -10.74
N ARG A 360 -1.59 9.97 -11.11
CA ARG A 360 -2.83 10.20 -10.34
C ARG A 360 -3.69 8.95 -10.27
N ALA A 361 -3.87 8.24 -11.38
CA ALA A 361 -4.62 6.99 -11.41
C ALA A 361 -4.01 5.94 -10.47
N LYS A 362 -2.67 5.83 -10.48
CA LYS A 362 -1.95 4.89 -9.62
C LYS A 362 -2.10 5.20 -8.13
N ALA A 363 -2.00 6.47 -7.74
CA ALA A 363 -2.22 6.90 -6.35
C ALA A 363 -3.67 6.61 -5.90
N LEU A 364 -4.64 6.94 -6.74
CA LEU A 364 -6.06 6.72 -6.49
C LEU A 364 -6.43 5.23 -6.37
N GLU A 365 -6.06 4.41 -7.34
CA GLU A 365 -6.49 3.00 -7.37
C GLU A 365 -5.89 2.16 -6.23
N ASN A 366 -4.73 2.57 -5.70
CA ASN A 366 -4.04 1.86 -4.62
C ASN A 366 -4.23 2.54 -3.26
N GLN A 367 -4.88 3.70 -3.23
CA GLN A 367 -5.13 4.49 -2.01
C GLN A 367 -3.83 4.77 -1.23
N VAL A 368 -2.81 5.25 -1.95
CA VAL A 368 -1.47 5.56 -1.43
C VAL A 368 -1.03 6.97 -1.84
N TYR A 369 -0.16 7.57 -1.03
CA TYR A 369 0.62 8.71 -1.50
C TYR A 369 1.72 8.22 -2.43
N LEU A 370 1.84 8.79 -3.61
CA LEU A 370 2.87 8.44 -4.59
C LEU A 370 3.86 9.59 -4.69
N VAL A 371 5.12 9.33 -4.31
CA VAL A 371 6.21 10.32 -4.27
C VAL A 371 7.23 9.97 -5.35
N ILE A 372 7.37 10.84 -6.33
CA ILE A 372 8.05 10.51 -7.58
C ILE A 372 9.23 11.44 -7.78
N ALA A 373 10.43 10.86 -7.84
CA ALA A 373 11.67 11.59 -8.08
C ALA A 373 12.20 11.27 -9.47
N ARG A 374 12.12 12.25 -10.38
CA ARG A 374 12.58 12.09 -11.74
C ARG A 374 13.99 12.64 -11.91
N ASN A 375 14.88 11.88 -12.55
CA ASN A 375 16.27 12.32 -12.76
C ASN A 375 16.38 13.66 -13.49
N ALA A 376 15.45 13.97 -14.40
CA ALA A 376 15.43 15.22 -15.15
C ALA A 376 14.80 16.41 -14.38
N GLY A 377 14.37 16.23 -13.12
CA GLY A 377 13.59 17.21 -12.38
C GLY A 377 12.13 17.23 -12.85
N ARG A 378 11.90 17.77 -14.06
CA ARG A 378 10.56 17.97 -14.65
C ARG A 378 9.72 16.69 -14.64
N GLY A 379 8.58 16.75 -13.94
CA GLY A 379 7.65 15.65 -13.73
C GLY A 379 7.77 14.98 -12.36
N SER A 380 8.80 15.33 -11.57
CA SER A 380 8.84 14.96 -10.15
C SER A 380 7.63 15.51 -9.43
N GLY A 381 7.02 14.74 -8.52
CA GLY A 381 5.77 15.17 -7.89
C GLY A 381 5.30 14.29 -6.75
N ILE A 382 4.32 14.81 -6.02
CA ILE A 382 3.67 14.16 -4.88
C ILE A 382 2.17 14.11 -5.18
N PHE A 383 1.61 12.91 -5.21
CA PHE A 383 0.22 12.65 -5.58
C PHE A 383 -0.50 11.97 -4.42
N ALA A 384 -1.68 12.48 -4.07
CA ALA A 384 -2.48 12.00 -2.95
C ALA A 384 -3.41 10.83 -3.35
N PRO A 385 -3.89 10.05 -2.37
CA PRO A 385 -4.85 8.96 -2.60
C PRO A 385 -6.20 9.39 -3.20
N ASP A 386 -6.56 10.68 -3.19
CA ASP A 386 -7.76 11.24 -3.82
C ASP A 386 -7.49 11.77 -5.24
N SER A 387 -6.34 11.43 -5.83
CA SER A 387 -5.81 11.91 -7.11
C SER A 387 -5.31 13.37 -7.12
N THR A 388 -5.31 14.07 -5.99
CA THR A 388 -4.80 15.45 -5.93
C THR A 388 -3.29 15.48 -6.19
N VAL A 389 -2.84 16.45 -6.99
CA VAL A 389 -1.42 16.76 -7.14
C VAL A 389 -1.05 17.75 -6.04
N LEU A 390 -0.29 17.29 -5.04
CA LEU A 390 0.08 18.10 -3.88
C LEU A 390 1.29 19.00 -4.17
N ALA A 391 2.22 18.49 -4.97
CA ALA A 391 3.40 19.21 -5.44
C ALA A 391 3.86 18.63 -6.78
N LEU A 392 4.38 19.47 -7.67
CA LEU A 392 4.89 19.06 -8.97
C LEU A 392 6.00 20.00 -9.43
N ASP A 393 7.13 19.45 -9.88
CA ASP A 393 8.16 20.22 -10.57
C ASP A 393 7.87 20.25 -12.07
N GLU A 394 7.55 21.45 -12.59
CA GLU A 394 7.38 21.68 -14.02
C GLU A 394 8.71 22.04 -14.73
N GLY A 395 9.84 22.01 -14.00
CA GLY A 395 11.20 22.18 -14.50
C GLY A 395 11.96 23.36 -13.87
N GLN A 396 11.55 23.82 -12.69
CA GLN A 396 12.04 25.06 -12.07
C GLN A 396 12.51 24.89 -10.62
N SER A 397 12.16 23.78 -9.98
CA SER A 397 12.38 23.58 -8.54
C SER A 397 13.22 22.33 -8.28
N PRO A 398 14.46 22.46 -7.75
CA PRO A 398 15.26 21.29 -7.40
C PRO A 398 14.67 20.50 -6.23
N ILE A 399 13.87 21.14 -5.38
CA ILE A 399 13.23 20.53 -4.21
C ILE A 399 11.74 20.92 -4.21
N ILE A 400 10.86 19.94 -4.04
CA ILE A 400 9.42 20.13 -3.84
C ILE A 400 8.98 19.29 -2.63
N TYR A 401 7.97 19.75 -1.90
CA TYR A 401 7.46 19.04 -0.73
C TYR A 401 5.98 19.31 -0.49
N ALA A 402 5.34 18.45 0.29
CA ALA A 402 3.96 18.60 0.70
C ALA A 402 3.76 18.04 2.12
N ASP A 403 2.98 18.76 2.92
CA ASP A 403 2.51 18.29 4.23
C ASP A 403 1.27 17.42 4.06
N ILE A 404 1.27 16.26 4.73
CA ILE A 404 0.18 15.31 4.72
C ILE A 404 -0.16 14.84 6.14
N ASP A 405 -1.31 14.19 6.29
CA ASP A 405 -1.70 13.51 7.52
C ASP A 405 -2.23 12.11 7.18
N LEU A 406 -1.49 11.08 7.59
CA LEU A 406 -1.84 9.68 7.33
C LEU A 406 -3.07 9.21 8.11
N SER A 407 -3.58 10.01 9.06
CA SER A 407 -4.85 9.74 9.75
C SER A 407 -6.07 10.19 8.94
N ARG A 408 -5.87 11.01 7.88
CA ARG A 408 -6.97 11.53 7.06
C ARG A 408 -7.70 10.39 6.35
N ARG A 409 -9.01 10.30 6.59
CA ARG A 409 -9.91 9.34 5.94
C ARG A 409 -10.57 9.99 4.73
N LEU A 410 -10.27 9.47 3.54
CA LEU A 410 -11.08 9.74 2.37
C LEU A 410 -12.25 8.77 2.39
N CYS A 411 -13.46 9.26 2.63
CA CYS A 411 -14.65 8.42 2.70
C CYS A 411 -15.40 8.41 1.36
N THR A 412 -16.02 7.27 1.05
CA THR A 412 -16.99 7.15 -0.02
C THR A 412 -18.29 7.89 0.35
N ASN A 413 -19.25 7.94 -0.57
CA ASN A 413 -20.62 8.41 -0.29
C ASN A 413 -21.36 7.52 0.74
N THR A 414 -20.80 6.37 1.13
CA THR A 414 -21.34 5.47 2.15
C THR A 414 -20.60 5.56 3.48
N GLY A 415 -19.82 6.64 3.70
CA GLY A 415 -19.11 6.92 4.95
C GLY A 415 -17.87 6.04 5.23
N ALA A 416 -17.73 4.92 4.51
CA ALA A 416 -16.62 4.00 4.64
C ALA A 416 -15.31 4.60 4.07
N PRO A 417 -14.14 4.38 4.70
CA PRO A 417 -12.87 4.81 4.13
C PRO A 417 -12.62 4.12 2.79
N TYR A 418 -12.32 4.89 1.76
CA TYR A 418 -12.13 4.36 0.41
C TYR A 418 -10.95 3.38 0.34
N LYS A 419 -9.88 3.61 1.12
CA LYS A 419 -8.79 2.62 1.33
C LYS A 419 -9.35 1.27 1.77
N ASP A 420 -10.17 1.24 2.82
CA ASP A 420 -10.70 -0.01 3.37
C ASP A 420 -11.67 -0.70 2.41
N VAL A 421 -12.58 0.07 1.78
CA VAL A 421 -13.52 -0.45 0.77
C VAL A 421 -12.76 -1.05 -0.42
N CYS A 422 -11.76 -0.33 -0.93
CA CYS A 422 -10.95 -0.74 -2.07
C CYS A 422 -10.33 -2.12 -1.86
N TRP A 423 -9.86 -2.42 -0.64
CA TRP A 423 -9.28 -3.73 -0.30
C TRP A 423 -10.34 -4.78 0.08
N TYR A 424 -11.40 -4.37 0.75
CA TYR A 424 -12.49 -5.26 1.19
C TYR A 424 -13.23 -5.91 0.00
N ASP A 425 -13.42 -5.15 -1.08
CA ASP A 425 -14.21 -5.57 -2.24
C ASP A 425 -13.42 -6.40 -3.27
N ARG A 426 -12.09 -6.48 -3.15
CA ARG A 426 -11.28 -7.22 -4.14
C ARG A 426 -11.58 -8.71 -4.09
N ARG A 427 -11.50 -9.35 -5.26
CA ARG A 427 -11.68 -10.79 -5.45
C ARG A 427 -10.36 -11.45 -5.85
N GLU A 428 -9.32 -11.24 -5.05
CA GLU A 428 -7.94 -11.63 -5.38
C GLU A 428 -7.77 -13.10 -5.79
N PRO A 429 -8.44 -14.07 -5.13
CA PRO A 429 -8.38 -15.48 -5.54
C PRO A 429 -8.98 -15.77 -6.92
N LEU A 430 -9.75 -14.84 -7.50
CA LEU A 430 -10.25 -14.96 -8.87
C LEU A 430 -9.29 -14.39 -9.92
N TYR A 431 -8.25 -13.65 -9.51
CA TYR A 431 -7.28 -13.07 -10.42
C TYR A 431 -6.14 -14.03 -10.78
N THR A 432 -6.36 -15.34 -10.64
CA THR A 432 -5.38 -16.37 -10.99
C THR A 432 -4.97 -16.33 -12.46
N MET A 433 -5.79 -15.75 -13.33
CA MET A 433 -5.41 -15.47 -14.73
C MET A 433 -4.20 -14.52 -14.87
N LEU A 434 -3.85 -13.76 -13.82
CA LEU A 434 -2.68 -12.89 -13.81
C LEU A 434 -1.41 -13.60 -13.32
N THR A 435 -1.54 -14.70 -12.58
CA THR A 435 -0.42 -15.34 -11.84
C THR A 435 -0.33 -16.86 -12.04
N GLY A 436 -1.25 -17.47 -12.76
CA GLY A 436 -1.38 -18.92 -12.89
C GLY A 436 -0.45 -19.53 -13.95
N SER A 437 -0.07 -20.79 -13.73
CA SER A 437 0.80 -21.56 -14.63
C SER A 437 0.18 -21.92 -16.00
N ARG A 438 -1.12 -21.64 -16.19
CA ARG A 438 -1.85 -21.77 -17.46
C ARG A 438 -2.38 -20.42 -17.89
N LEU A 439 -1.48 -19.47 -18.17
CA LEU A 439 -1.86 -18.29 -18.94
C LEU A 439 -2.41 -18.79 -20.28
N PRO A 440 -3.61 -18.35 -20.70
CA PRO A 440 -4.03 -18.61 -22.07
C PRO A 440 -2.94 -18.02 -22.97
N LEU A 441 -2.30 -18.87 -23.79
CA LEU A 441 -1.36 -18.41 -24.81
C LEU A 441 -2.00 -17.22 -25.51
N SER A 442 -1.24 -16.13 -25.61
CA SER A 442 -1.65 -14.98 -26.40
C SER A 442 -2.13 -15.46 -27.77
N PRO A 443 -3.10 -14.81 -28.43
CA PRO A 443 -3.52 -15.20 -29.79
C PRO A 443 -2.35 -15.34 -30.78
N TRP A 444 -1.21 -14.70 -30.48
CA TRP A 444 0.05 -14.69 -31.23
C TRP A 444 1.01 -15.85 -30.87
N GLU A 445 0.74 -16.60 -29.82
CA GLU A 445 1.56 -17.71 -29.31
C GLU A 445 0.97 -19.09 -29.62
N ARG A 446 -0.11 -19.16 -30.41
CA ARG A 446 -0.56 -20.46 -30.93
C ARG A 446 0.50 -20.96 -31.92
N PRO A 447 1.17 -22.09 -31.68
CA PRO A 447 1.90 -22.75 -32.74
C PRO A 447 0.91 -22.99 -33.86
N THR A 448 1.12 -22.40 -35.03
CA THR A 448 0.43 -22.85 -36.23
C THR A 448 0.74 -24.32 -36.35
N ALA A 449 -0.28 -25.18 -36.30
CA ALA A 449 -0.10 -26.59 -36.60
C ALA A 449 0.66 -26.69 -37.93
N PRO A 450 1.68 -27.55 -38.05
CA PRO A 450 2.35 -27.74 -39.32
C PRO A 450 1.29 -28.05 -40.38
N GLN A 451 1.26 -27.24 -41.43
CA GLN A 451 0.44 -27.54 -42.61
C GLN A 451 1.01 -28.82 -43.20
N ASN A 452 0.26 -29.92 -43.06
CA ASN A 452 0.53 -31.17 -43.79
C ASN A 452 0.19 -31.01 -45.26
#